data_AF-X1AXV8-F1
#
_entry.id   AF-X1AXV8-F1
#
_cell.length_a   1.000
_cell.length_b   1.000
_cell.length_c   1.000
_cell.angle_alpha   90.00
_cell.angle_beta   90.00
_cell.angle_gamma   90.00
#
_symmetry.space_group_name_H-M   'P 1'
#
loop_
_entity.id
_entity.type
_entity.pdbx_description
1 polymer ?
#
loop_
_entity_poly.entity_id
_entity_poly.type
_entity_poly.pdbx_seq_one_letter_code
_entity_poly.pdbx_strand_id
1 'polypeptide(L)'
;MKNINVKIPLGLFTCVTGVSGAGKTSLIIDCLYKGLHNLINTRSSKIREGDFDTIEGYDKIDKMINIDQSPIGRTPRSVPSTYTKALDYIRDIFAQLPESKERGYKKGRFSFNTKA
;
A
#
# COMPACT_ATOMS: atom_id res chain seq x y z
N MET A 1 9.88 -24.32 5.51
CA MET A 1 10.18 -23.91 6.90
C MET A 1 10.02 -25.12 7.82
N LYS A 2 10.79 -25.22 8.91
CA LYS A 2 10.72 -26.37 9.83
C LYS A 2 9.63 -26.18 10.89
N ASN A 3 8.36 -26.36 10.52
CA ASN A 3 7.19 -26.38 11.42
C ASN A 3 7.33 -25.51 12.70
N ILE A 4 7.25 -24.18 12.54
CA ILE A 4 7.49 -23.21 13.62
C ILE A 4 6.18 -22.54 14.06
N ASN A 5 6.10 -22.23 15.35
CA ASN A 5 5.05 -21.36 15.90
C ASN A 5 5.64 -19.98 16.19
N VAL A 6 4.97 -18.92 15.72
CA VAL A 6 5.41 -17.53 15.88
C VAL A 6 4.28 -16.69 16.45
N LYS A 7 4.59 -15.94 17.51
CA LYS A 7 3.67 -14.94 18.07
C LYS A 7 4.12 -13.54 17.67
N ILE A 8 3.23 -12.78 17.05
CA ILE A 8 3.47 -11.39 16.67
C ILE A 8 2.61 -10.49 17.55
N PRO A 9 3.20 -9.66 18.42
CA PRO A 9 2.43 -8.75 19.27
C PRO A 9 1.85 -7.59 18.45
N LEU A 10 0.57 -7.30 18.64
CA LEU A 10 -0.09 -6.14 18.04
C LEU A 10 0.23 -4.87 18.84
N GLY A 11 0.23 -3.72 18.17
CA GLY A 11 0.51 -2.41 18.77
C GLY A 11 1.99 -2.13 19.05
N LEU A 12 2.90 -3.02 18.62
CA LEU A 12 4.34 -2.87 18.77
C LEU A 12 5.06 -2.84 17.43
N PHE A 13 6.21 -2.17 17.39
CA PHE A 13 7.11 -2.23 16.24
C PHE A 13 7.92 -3.54 16.27
N THR A 14 7.51 -4.50 15.44
CA THR A 14 8.09 -5.85 15.42
C THR A 14 9.01 -6.01 14.21
N CYS A 15 10.27 -6.37 14.46
CA CYS A 15 11.26 -6.67 13.41
C CYS A 15 11.48 -8.19 13.29
N VAL A 16 11.53 -8.68 12.05
CA VAL A 16 11.92 -10.08 11.75
C VAL A 16 13.30 -10.08 11.11
N THR A 17 14.27 -10.70 11.79
CA THR A 17 15.69 -10.65 11.42
C THR A 17 16.24 -12.04 11.14
N GLY A 18 17.48 -12.11 10.63
CA GLY A 18 18.15 -13.35 10.25
C GLY A 18 18.89 -13.24 8.92
N VAL A 19 19.78 -14.20 8.64
CA VAL A 19 20.61 -14.23 7.41
C VAL A 19 19.77 -14.35 6.13
N SER A 20 20.35 -14.02 4.97
CA SER A 20 19.70 -14.27 3.68
C SER A 20 19.37 -15.76 3.54
N GLY A 21 18.19 -16.08 3.00
CA GLY A 21 17.71 -17.47 2.91
C GLY A 21 17.14 -18.06 4.20
N ALA A 22 17.16 -17.36 5.34
CA ALA A 22 16.59 -17.86 6.60
C ALA A 22 15.05 -18.03 6.61
N GLY A 23 14.36 -17.67 5.52
CA GLY A 23 12.90 -17.81 5.40
C GLY A 23 12.08 -16.61 5.89
N LYS A 24 12.70 -15.45 6.16
CA LYS A 24 12.00 -14.23 6.60
C LYS A 24 10.87 -13.81 5.65
N THR A 25 11.17 -13.74 4.36
CA THR A 25 10.18 -13.38 3.31
C THR A 25 9.08 -14.42 3.23
N SER A 26 9.42 -15.71 3.28
CA SER A 26 8.42 -16.78 3.28
C SER A 26 7.48 -16.68 4.48
N LEU A 27 8.01 -16.39 5.67
CA LEU A 27 7.18 -16.21 6.87
C LEU A 27 6.23 -15.02 6.76
N ILE A 28 6.78 -13.85 6.42
CA ILE A 28 6.05 -12.58 6.52
C ILE A 28 5.20 -12.30 5.29
N ILE A 29 5.73 -12.56 4.10
CA ILE A 29 5.04 -12.27 2.85
C ILE A 29 4.21 -13.48 2.42
N ASP A 30 4.81 -14.67 2.30
CA ASP A 30 4.10 -15.82 1.71
C ASP A 30 3.09 -16.46 2.65
N CYS A 31 3.39 -16.61 3.95
CA CYS A 31 2.48 -17.20 4.93
C CYS A 31 1.60 -16.12 5.58
N LEU A 32 2.19 -15.19 6.33
CA LEU A 32 1.42 -14.26 7.17
C LEU A 32 0.59 -13.26 6.35
N TYR A 33 1.21 -12.48 5.47
CA TYR A 33 0.49 -11.46 4.69
C TYR A 33 -0.58 -12.09 3.78
N LYS A 34 -0.24 -13.14 3.04
CA LYS A 34 -1.21 -13.78 2.14
C LYS A 34 -2.30 -14.56 2.88
N GLY A 35 -1.95 -15.23 3.98
CA GLY A 35 -2.93 -15.88 4.85
C GLY A 35 -3.91 -14.88 5.46
N LEU A 36 -3.41 -13.79 6.05
CA LEU A 36 -4.25 -12.72 6.58
C LEU A 36 -5.10 -12.04 5.51
N HIS A 37 -4.57 -11.85 4.29
CA HIS A 37 -5.37 -11.35 3.17
C HIS A 37 -6.60 -12.22 2.92
N ASN A 38 -6.42 -13.55 2.84
CA ASN A 38 -7.51 -14.49 2.57
C ASN A 38 -8.51 -14.60 3.73
N LEU A 39 -8.06 -14.38 4.97
CA LEU A 39 -8.90 -14.42 6.18
C LEU A 39 -9.71 -13.12 6.37
N ILE A 40 -9.08 -11.95 6.19
CA ILE A 40 -9.70 -10.64 6.45
C ILE A 40 -10.52 -10.17 5.24
N ASN A 41 -10.01 -10.31 4.02
CA ASN A 41 -10.66 -9.79 2.81
C ASN A 41 -11.57 -10.85 2.16
N THR A 42 -12.60 -11.29 2.86
CA THR A 42 -13.50 -12.39 2.42
C THR A 42 -14.26 -12.12 1.11
N ARG A 43 -14.37 -10.84 0.70
CA ARG A 43 -15.02 -10.42 -0.56
C ARG A 43 -14.05 -10.28 -1.74
N SER A 44 -12.76 -10.41 -1.51
CA SER A 44 -11.72 -10.31 -2.56
C SER A 44 -11.33 -11.70 -3.05
N SER A 45 -10.78 -11.77 -4.27
CA SER A 45 -10.19 -13.01 -4.77
C SER A 45 -9.08 -13.48 -3.83
N LYS A 46 -9.09 -14.78 -3.50
CA LYS A 46 -8.01 -15.39 -2.73
C LYS A 46 -6.69 -15.28 -3.49
N ILE A 47 -5.63 -15.03 -2.75
CA ILE A 47 -4.25 -15.04 -3.27
C ILE A 47 -3.55 -16.28 -2.76
N ARG A 48 -2.70 -16.89 -3.59
CA ARG A 48 -1.98 -18.11 -3.24
C ARG A 48 -1.01 -17.88 -2.08
N GLU A 49 -1.37 -18.39 -0.92
CA GLU A 49 -0.55 -18.44 0.29
C GLU A 49 0.52 -19.53 0.23
N GLY A 50 1.54 -19.39 1.08
CA GLY A 50 2.46 -20.48 1.43
C GLY A 50 1.82 -21.42 2.45
N ASP A 51 2.49 -22.55 2.71
CA ASP A 51 1.98 -23.55 3.65
C ASP A 51 2.06 -23.05 5.10
N PHE A 52 0.92 -23.09 5.80
CA PHE A 52 0.78 -22.89 7.24
C PHE A 52 -0.46 -23.64 7.75
N ASP A 53 -0.50 -23.97 9.04
CA ASP A 53 -1.64 -24.69 9.62
C ASP A 53 -2.79 -23.73 9.95
N THR A 54 -2.53 -22.76 10.84
CA THR A 54 -3.54 -21.80 11.30
C THR A 54 -2.92 -20.43 11.60
N ILE A 55 -3.76 -19.38 11.54
CA ILE A 55 -3.46 -18.05 12.04
C ILE A 55 -4.55 -17.69 13.04
N GLU A 56 -4.17 -17.42 14.28
CA GLU A 56 -5.09 -17.07 15.38
C GLU A 56 -4.96 -15.59 15.74
N GLY A 57 -6.03 -15.01 16.30
CA GLY A 57 -6.03 -13.61 16.76
C GLY A 57 -6.14 -12.55 15.65
N TYR A 58 -6.40 -12.97 14.40
CA TYR A 58 -6.58 -12.07 13.26
C TYR A 58 -7.87 -11.24 13.33
N ASP A 59 -8.83 -11.66 14.15
CA ASP A 59 -10.08 -10.95 14.47
C ASP A 59 -9.85 -9.57 15.09
N LYS A 60 -8.64 -9.32 15.61
CA LYS A 60 -8.22 -8.03 16.18
C LYS A 60 -7.67 -7.05 15.14
N ILE A 61 -7.66 -7.43 13.86
CA ILE A 61 -7.04 -6.68 12.76
C ILE A 61 -8.12 -6.33 11.73
N ASP A 62 -8.45 -5.05 11.62
CA ASP A 62 -9.43 -4.58 10.62
C ASP A 62 -8.87 -4.60 9.20
N LYS A 63 -7.59 -4.25 9.06
CA LYS A 63 -6.94 -4.10 7.77
C LYS A 63 -5.47 -4.46 7.85
N MET A 64 -5.01 -5.11 6.79
CA MET A 64 -3.61 -5.41 6.57
C MET A 64 -3.13 -4.69 5.30
N ILE A 65 -1.95 -4.06 5.40
CA ILE A 65 -1.34 -3.31 4.30
C ILE A 65 0.11 -3.79 4.18
N ASN A 66 0.49 -4.28 2.99
CA ASN A 66 1.89 -4.52 2.64
C ASN A 66 2.46 -3.30 1.93
N ILE A 67 3.51 -2.73 2.49
CA ILE A 67 4.28 -1.64 1.89
C ILE A 67 5.57 -2.27 1.38
N ASP A 68 5.66 -2.45 0.07
CA ASP A 68 6.82 -3.06 -0.59
C ASP A 68 7.56 -2.08 -1.49
N GLN A 69 8.53 -2.60 -2.26
CA GLN A 69 9.37 -1.81 -3.16
C GLN A 69 8.82 -1.75 -4.60
N SER A 70 7.56 -2.16 -4.81
CA SER A 70 6.94 -2.03 -6.12
C SER A 70 6.89 -0.55 -6.51
N PRO A 71 7.16 -0.21 -7.78
CA PRO A 71 7.08 1.18 -8.22
C PRO A 71 5.71 1.78 -7.91
N ILE A 72 5.69 3.00 -7.39
CA ILE A 72 4.45 3.76 -7.07
C ILE A 72 3.56 4.02 -8.30
N GLY A 73 4.11 3.87 -9.50
CA GLY A 73 3.37 3.84 -10.75
C GLY A 73 4.26 3.43 -11.92
N ARG A 74 3.64 3.14 -13.07
CA ARG A 74 4.32 2.62 -14.27
C ARG A 74 4.43 3.65 -15.40
N THR A 75 4.09 4.91 -15.14
CA THR A 75 4.11 5.97 -16.14
C THR A 75 4.90 7.18 -15.65
N PRO A 76 5.48 8.00 -16.55
CA PRO A 76 6.14 9.24 -16.16
C PRO A 76 5.23 10.25 -15.44
N ARG A 77 3.91 10.04 -15.49
CA ARG A 77 2.90 10.87 -14.81
C ARG A 77 2.71 10.50 -13.33
N SER A 78 3.26 9.36 -12.91
CA SER A 78 3.27 8.90 -11.53
C SER A 78 4.51 9.45 -10.82
N VAL A 79 4.34 10.63 -10.23
CA VAL A 79 5.38 11.34 -9.50
C VAL A 79 4.99 11.40 -8.02
N PRO A 80 5.93 11.68 -7.10
CA PRO A 80 5.61 11.72 -5.67
C PRO A 80 4.41 12.61 -5.33
N SER A 81 4.27 13.77 -5.97
CA SER A 81 3.18 14.71 -5.72
C SER A 81 1.81 14.24 -6.22
N THR A 82 1.75 13.37 -7.24
CA THR A 82 0.48 12.74 -7.65
C THR A 82 0.13 11.56 -6.76
N TYR A 83 1.12 10.80 -6.29
CA TYR A 83 0.91 9.67 -5.38
C TYR A 83 0.39 10.10 -4.00
N THR A 84 0.98 11.15 -3.42
CA THR A 84 0.57 11.70 -2.11
C THR A 84 -0.66 12.61 -2.19
N LYS A 85 -1.16 12.88 -3.41
CA LYS A 85 -2.18 13.91 -3.70
C LYS A 85 -1.78 15.34 -3.34
N ALA A 86 -0.50 15.61 -3.06
CA ALA A 86 -0.01 16.96 -2.84
C ALA A 86 -0.28 17.90 -4.03
N LEU A 87 -0.19 17.36 -5.26
CA LEU A 87 -0.48 18.13 -6.48
C LEU A 87 -1.94 18.60 -6.53
N ASP A 88 -2.88 17.94 -5.86
CA ASP A 88 -4.28 18.37 -5.83
C ASP A 88 -4.42 19.74 -5.18
N TYR A 89 -3.79 19.91 -4.02
CA TYR A 89 -3.76 21.19 -3.30
C TYR A 89 -3.06 22.29 -4.11
N ILE A 90 -1.95 21.96 -4.77
CA ILE A 90 -1.23 22.92 -5.63
C ILE A 90 -2.15 23.39 -6.77
N ARG A 91 -2.85 22.47 -7.44
CA ARG A 91 -3.76 22.82 -8.53
C ARG A 91 -4.94 23.67 -8.05
N ASP A 92 -5.44 23.39 -6.85
CA ASP A 92 -6.53 24.19 -6.26
C ASP A 92 -6.06 25.62 -5.95
N ILE A 93 -4.86 25.80 -5.39
CA ILE A 93 -4.25 27.12 -5.17
C ILE A 93 -4.08 27.87 -6.49
N PHE A 94 -3.51 27.22 -7.51
CA PHE A 94 -3.30 27.85 -8.82
C PHE A 94 -4.61 28.25 -9.50
N ALA A 95 -5.68 27.46 -9.34
CA ALA A 95 -7.00 27.80 -9.86
C ALA A 95 -7.65 28.99 -9.14
N GLN A 96 -7.18 29.33 -7.92
CA GLN A 96 -7.71 30.45 -7.14
C GLN A 96 -7.01 31.79 -7.43
N LEU A 97 -5.89 31.80 -8.16
CA LEU A 97 -5.19 33.04 -8.55
C LEU A 97 -6.09 33.98 -9.36
N PRO A 98 -6.01 35.31 -9.17
CA PRO A 98 -6.83 36.28 -9.91
C PRO A 98 -6.78 36.08 -11.43
N GLU A 99 -5.59 35.90 -12.00
CA GLU A 99 -5.36 35.70 -13.43
C GLU A 99 -5.95 34.37 -13.92
N SER A 100 -5.91 33.32 -13.08
CA SER A 100 -6.57 32.05 -13.38
C SER A 100 -8.08 32.21 -13.44
N LYS A 101 -8.66 32.98 -12.49
CA LYS A 101 -10.10 33.25 -12.46
C LYS A 101 -10.55 34.06 -13.66
N GLU A 102 -9.82 35.12 -14.00
CA GLU A 102 -10.09 35.98 -15.16
C GLU A 102 -10.08 35.16 -16.47
N ARG A 103 -9.15 34.21 -16.60
CA ARG A 103 -9.03 33.31 -17.76
C ARG A 103 -9.94 32.08 -17.71
N GLY A 104 -10.75 31.91 -16.65
CA GLY A 104 -11.62 30.75 -16.47
C GLY A 104 -10.88 29.42 -16.25
N TYR A 105 -9.62 29.45 -15.83
CA TYR A 105 -8.80 28.26 -15.59
C TYR A 105 -9.24 27.52 -14.33
N LYS A 106 -9.69 26.27 -14.53
CA LYS A 106 -10.04 25.34 -13.44
C LYS A 106 -8.83 24.47 -13.06
N LYS A 107 -8.90 23.75 -11.93
CA LYS A 107 -7.85 22.82 -11.46
C LYS A 107 -7.33 21.84 -12.54
N GLY A 108 -8.20 21.45 -13.48
CA GLY A 108 -7.83 20.60 -14.61
C GLY A 108 -6.75 21.22 -15.50
N ARG A 109 -6.75 22.55 -15.67
CA ARG A 109 -5.74 23.26 -16.47
C ARG A 109 -4.31 23.06 -15.93
N PHE A 110 -4.17 22.88 -14.62
CA PHE A 110 -2.89 22.70 -13.93
C PHE A 110 -2.51 21.22 -13.76
N SER A 111 -3.17 20.33 -14.50
CA SER A 111 -2.90 18.89 -14.50
C SER A 111 -2.22 18.48 -15.79
N PHE A 112 -1.02 17.93 -15.71
CA PHE A 112 -0.35 17.29 -16.85
C PHE A 112 -0.99 15.93 -17.24
N ASN A 113 -2.05 15.51 -16.53
CA ASN A 113 -2.78 14.27 -16.80
C ASN A 113 -4.02 14.47 -17.69
N THR A 114 -4.49 15.70 -17.84
CA THR A 114 -5.64 16.03 -18.69
C THR A 114 -5.14 16.45 -20.07
N LYS A 115 -5.79 15.95 -21.14
CA LYS A 115 -5.54 16.47 -22.49
C LYS A 115 -5.97 17.93 -22.54
N ALA A 116 -5.15 18.76 -23.20
CA ALA A 116 -5.40 20.18 -23.41
C ALA A 116 -6.65 20.41 -24.26
#